data_AF-A0A2D5GI86-F1
#
_entry.id   AF-A0A2D5GI86-F1
#
_cell.length_a   1.000
_cell.length_b   1.000
_cell.length_c   1.000
_cell.angle_alpha   90.00
_cell.angle_beta   90.00
_cell.angle_gamma   90.00
#
_symmetry.space_group_name_H-M   'P 1'
#
loop_
_entity.id
_entity.type
_entity.pdbx_description
1 polymer ?
#
loop_
_entity_poly.entity_id
_entity_poly.type
_entity_poly.pdbx_seq_one_letter_code
_entity_poly.pdbx_strand_id
1 'polypeptide(L)'
;MFTINSTDKRLADVLQEKIDLKTKPVGALGQLERIVKQAGLIQQSLTPSLNKPHMLVFAGDHGIAKEGVSPYPQEVTQQMVLNFLHGGAAINVFCQQHKIELKVVNAGVAGGLPEHPLLIDASMGAGTKSFLQQPAMTLHQAEEAMQRGAEQVKYAAESGCNVIGFGEMGIGNTSSAALLMHKMTGIALAECVGRGTGLDEQGLLRKLAILQKAANQHEQSHNPLQTL
;
A
#
# COMPACT_ATOMS: atom_id res chain seq x y z
N MET A 1 -3.52 13.95 -13.26
CA MET A 1 -3.93 14.46 -11.93
C MET A 1 -5.41 14.23 -11.73
N PHE A 2 -5.80 13.69 -10.57
CA PHE A 2 -7.18 13.47 -10.17
C PHE A 2 -7.60 14.51 -9.13
N THR A 3 -8.86 14.95 -9.17
CA THR A 3 -9.40 15.96 -8.26
C THR A 3 -9.92 15.30 -6.99
N ILE A 4 -9.32 15.62 -5.85
CA ILE A 4 -9.78 15.15 -4.54
C ILE A 4 -10.64 16.25 -3.90
N ASN A 5 -11.93 15.99 -3.78
CA ASN A 5 -12.86 16.92 -3.14
C ASN A 5 -12.90 16.69 -1.64
N SER A 6 -13.01 17.78 -0.86
CA SER A 6 -13.30 17.68 0.56
C SER A 6 -14.70 17.09 0.77
N THR A 7 -14.88 16.30 1.83
CA THR A 7 -16.21 15.82 2.21
C THR A 7 -17.09 16.98 2.67
N ASP A 8 -18.35 16.99 2.26
CA ASP A 8 -19.32 17.96 2.73
C ASP A 8 -19.69 17.65 4.19
N LYS A 9 -19.49 18.64 5.06
CA LYS A 9 -19.66 18.52 6.50
C LYS A 9 -21.09 18.82 6.97
N ARG A 10 -21.99 19.27 6.09
CA ARG A 10 -23.39 19.57 6.45
C ARG A 10 -24.13 18.35 7.01
N LEU A 11 -23.72 17.14 6.61
CA LEU A 11 -24.28 15.88 7.13
C LEU A 11 -23.71 15.45 8.48
N ALA A 12 -22.67 16.11 9.01
CA ALA A 12 -21.94 15.61 10.18
C ALA A 12 -22.82 15.54 11.45
N ASP A 13 -23.63 16.56 11.69
CA ASP A 13 -24.50 16.62 12.88
C ASP A 13 -25.68 15.66 12.73
N VAL A 14 -26.29 15.60 11.55
CA VAL A 14 -27.40 14.69 11.24
C VAL A 14 -26.96 13.23 11.32
N LEU A 15 -25.74 12.91 10.87
CA LEU A 15 -25.14 11.57 11.03
C LEU A 15 -24.92 11.24 12.51
N GLN A 16 -24.41 12.19 13.29
CA GLN A 16 -24.17 11.99 14.72
C GLN A 16 -25.47 11.73 15.47
N GLU A 17 -26.48 12.57 15.25
CA GLU A 17 -27.81 12.42 15.84
C GLU A 17 -28.42 11.05 15.50
N LYS A 18 -28.33 10.64 14.23
CA LYS A 18 -28.82 9.32 13.81
C LYS A 18 -28.09 8.15 14.48
N ILE A 19 -26.80 8.30 14.78
CA ILE A 19 -26.00 7.30 15.50
C ILE A 19 -26.36 7.28 16.99
N ASP A 20 -26.57 8.44 17.60
CA ASP A 20 -26.89 8.59 19.03
C ASP A 20 -28.31 8.10 19.35
N LEU A 21 -29.26 8.26 18.41
CA LEU A 21 -30.64 7.79 18.52
C LEU A 21 -30.82 6.27 18.26
N LYS A 22 -29.74 5.51 18.05
CA LYS A 22 -29.82 4.04 18.00
C LYS A 22 -30.08 3.48 19.40
N THR A 23 -30.70 2.31 19.48
CA THR A 23 -30.99 1.60 20.75
C THR A 23 -29.71 1.09 21.43
N LYS A 24 -28.94 2.01 21.99
CA LYS A 24 -27.68 1.82 22.72
C LYS A 24 -27.42 3.05 23.59
N PRO A 25 -26.65 2.95 24.69
CA PRO A 25 -26.09 4.14 25.33
C PRO A 25 -25.21 4.91 24.33
N VAL A 26 -25.20 6.24 24.42
CA VAL A 26 -24.36 7.10 23.58
C VAL A 26 -22.89 6.69 23.74
N GLY A 27 -22.18 6.51 22.62
CA GLY A 27 -20.78 6.12 22.59
C GLY A 27 -20.48 4.65 22.90
N ALA A 28 -21.47 3.81 23.20
CA ALA A 28 -21.26 2.41 23.62
C ALA A 28 -20.55 1.54 22.57
N LEU A 29 -20.60 1.91 21.27
CA LEU A 29 -19.93 1.17 20.20
C LEU A 29 -18.53 1.74 19.83
N GLY A 30 -18.06 2.75 20.56
CA GLY A 30 -16.69 3.26 20.47
C GLY A 30 -16.25 3.63 19.05
N GLN A 31 -15.22 2.93 18.54
CA GLN A 31 -14.66 3.20 17.21
C GLN A 31 -15.65 3.00 16.08
N LEU A 32 -16.61 2.08 16.22
CA LEU A 32 -17.58 1.78 15.16
C LEU A 32 -18.45 3.01 14.85
N GLU A 33 -18.80 3.80 15.85
CA GLU A 33 -19.57 5.05 15.66
C GLU A 33 -18.79 6.06 14.82
N ARG A 34 -17.48 6.19 15.09
CA ARG A 34 -16.57 7.07 14.34
C ARG A 34 -16.43 6.63 12.89
N ILE A 35 -16.24 5.33 12.66
CA ILE A 35 -16.09 4.75 11.32
C ILE A 35 -17.36 4.93 10.50
N VAL A 36 -18.54 4.65 11.08
CA VAL A 36 -19.83 4.81 10.37
C VAL A 36 -20.09 6.28 10.01
N LYS A 37 -19.80 7.22 10.93
CA LYS A 37 -19.90 8.66 10.64
C LYS A 37 -18.96 9.06 9.49
N GLN A 38 -17.71 8.61 9.51
CA GLN A 38 -16.75 8.88 8.44
C GLN A 38 -17.21 8.29 7.11
N ALA A 39 -17.69 7.05 7.09
CA ALA A 39 -18.24 6.42 5.89
C ALA A 39 -19.44 7.20 5.34
N GLY A 40 -20.34 7.67 6.21
CA GLY A 40 -21.48 8.51 5.82
C GLY A 40 -21.06 9.84 5.19
N LEU A 41 -20.00 10.48 5.72
CA LEU A 41 -19.43 11.71 5.14
C LEU A 41 -18.72 11.46 3.82
N ILE A 42 -18.02 10.34 3.64
CA ILE A 42 -17.36 10.00 2.37
C ILE A 42 -18.40 9.68 1.30
N GLN A 43 -19.40 8.88 1.64
CA GLN A 43 -20.46 8.44 0.72
C GLN A 43 -21.60 9.46 0.58
N GLN A 44 -21.56 10.56 1.32
CA GLN A 44 -22.61 11.59 1.35
C GLN A 44 -24.00 11.00 1.61
N SER A 45 -24.08 10.12 2.62
CA SER A 45 -25.28 9.33 2.92
C SER A 45 -25.47 9.11 4.41
N LEU A 46 -26.73 9.19 4.88
CA LEU A 46 -27.13 8.82 6.24
C LEU A 46 -27.24 7.30 6.44
N THR A 47 -27.10 6.52 5.37
CA THR A 47 -27.13 5.05 5.37
C THR A 47 -25.99 4.55 4.49
N PRO A 48 -24.72 4.76 4.91
CA PRO A 48 -23.59 4.27 4.13
C PRO A 48 -23.65 2.75 3.98
N SER A 49 -23.22 2.26 2.83
CA SER A 49 -23.17 0.82 2.52
C SER A 49 -21.83 0.45 1.90
N LEU A 50 -21.42 -0.80 2.08
CA LEU A 50 -20.20 -1.33 1.45
C LEU A 50 -20.63 -2.20 0.26
N ASN A 51 -20.22 -1.80 -0.94
CA ASN A 51 -20.60 -2.42 -2.19
C ASN A 51 -19.34 -2.92 -2.91
N LYS A 52 -19.39 -4.19 -3.32
CA LYS A 52 -18.31 -4.91 -4.02
C LYS A 52 -16.90 -4.55 -3.49
N PRO A 53 -16.58 -4.79 -2.21
CA PRO A 53 -15.26 -4.45 -1.67
C PRO A 53 -14.13 -5.04 -2.52
N HIS A 54 -13.09 -4.26 -2.78
CA HIS A 54 -11.89 -4.74 -3.49
C HIS A 54 -10.66 -4.71 -2.59
N MET A 55 -9.74 -5.64 -2.80
CA MET A 55 -8.39 -5.63 -2.24
C MET A 55 -7.41 -5.60 -3.39
N LEU A 56 -6.67 -4.49 -3.53
CA LEU A 56 -5.65 -4.32 -4.56
C LEU A 56 -4.27 -4.55 -3.96
N VAL A 57 -3.60 -5.63 -4.35
CA VAL A 57 -2.23 -5.96 -3.90
C VAL A 57 -1.25 -5.55 -4.97
N PHE A 58 -0.43 -4.53 -4.70
CA PHE A 58 0.59 -4.04 -5.64
C PHE A 58 1.90 -4.80 -5.44
N ALA A 59 2.36 -5.50 -6.47
CA ALA A 59 3.57 -6.29 -6.44
C ALA A 59 4.69 -5.66 -7.28
N GLY A 60 5.88 -5.51 -6.70
CA GLY A 60 7.03 -4.94 -7.38
C GLY A 60 8.34 -5.25 -6.69
N ASP A 61 9.41 -5.39 -7.48
CA ASP A 61 10.73 -5.72 -6.97
C ASP A 61 11.56 -4.48 -6.65
N HIS A 62 12.32 -4.53 -5.55
CA HIS A 62 13.18 -3.44 -5.13
C HIS A 62 14.66 -3.75 -5.37
N GLY A 63 15.38 -2.88 -6.07
CA GLY A 63 16.80 -3.09 -6.35
C GLY A 63 17.67 -3.22 -5.09
N ILE A 64 17.26 -2.57 -3.99
CA ILE A 64 17.91 -2.68 -2.67
C ILE A 64 17.93 -4.11 -2.12
N ALA A 65 17.02 -4.98 -2.56
CA ALA A 65 16.96 -6.38 -2.11
C ALA A 65 18.29 -7.12 -2.35
N LYS A 66 19.03 -6.73 -3.40
CA LYS A 66 20.34 -7.31 -3.77
C LYS A 66 21.47 -6.94 -2.81
N GLU A 67 21.26 -5.94 -1.95
CA GLU A 67 22.27 -5.46 -0.99
C GLU A 67 22.22 -6.21 0.36
N GLY A 68 21.35 -7.22 0.51
CA GLY A 68 21.26 -8.02 1.74
C GLY A 68 20.42 -7.38 2.85
N VAL A 69 19.40 -6.60 2.49
CA VAL A 69 18.43 -6.00 3.43
C VAL A 69 17.26 -6.94 3.81
N SER A 70 17.24 -8.14 3.24
CA SER A 70 16.23 -9.18 3.44
C SER A 70 16.92 -10.54 3.52
N PRO A 71 16.42 -11.49 4.33
CA PRO A 71 16.93 -12.86 4.35
C PRO A 71 16.45 -13.66 3.12
N TYR A 72 15.40 -13.20 2.45
CA TYR A 72 14.85 -13.84 1.25
C TYR A 72 15.42 -13.20 -0.03
N PRO A 73 15.67 -14.01 -1.06
CA PRO A 73 16.14 -13.52 -2.36
C PRO A 73 14.99 -12.85 -3.13
N GLN A 74 15.31 -12.02 -4.11
CA GLN A 74 14.35 -11.15 -4.81
C GLN A 74 13.25 -11.95 -5.52
N GLU A 75 13.56 -13.14 -6.03
CA GLU A 75 12.65 -14.01 -6.79
C GLU A 75 11.43 -14.47 -5.96
N VAL A 76 11.50 -14.36 -4.62
CA VAL A 76 10.35 -14.66 -3.74
C VAL A 76 9.17 -13.73 -4.01
N THR A 77 9.39 -12.51 -4.52
CA THR A 77 8.30 -11.62 -4.96
C THR A 77 7.43 -12.32 -6.01
N GLN A 78 8.04 -12.83 -7.07
CA GLN A 78 7.34 -13.55 -8.15
C GLN A 78 6.65 -14.81 -7.62
N GLN A 79 7.32 -15.58 -6.77
CA GLN A 79 6.75 -16.80 -6.17
C GLN A 79 5.50 -16.50 -5.34
N MET A 80 5.51 -15.43 -4.55
CA MET A 80 4.35 -15.01 -3.77
C MET A 80 3.21 -14.49 -4.64
N VAL A 81 3.52 -13.78 -5.73
CA VAL A 81 2.49 -13.41 -6.73
C VAL A 81 1.84 -14.65 -7.30
N LEU A 82 2.62 -15.64 -7.74
CA LEU A 82 2.07 -16.92 -8.21
C LEU A 82 1.23 -17.62 -7.13
N ASN A 83 1.65 -17.54 -5.86
CA ASN A 83 0.86 -18.07 -4.74
C ASN A 83 -0.49 -17.34 -4.57
N PHE A 84 -0.51 -16.00 -4.72
CA PHE A 84 -1.77 -15.23 -4.71
C PHE A 84 -2.70 -15.65 -5.85
N LEU A 85 -2.16 -15.84 -7.06
CA LEU A 85 -2.95 -16.24 -8.23
C LEU A 85 -3.56 -17.64 -8.06
N HIS A 86 -2.84 -18.56 -7.40
CA HIS A 86 -3.33 -19.90 -7.08
C HIS A 86 -4.19 -19.99 -5.81
N GLY A 87 -4.43 -18.89 -5.11
CA GLY A 87 -5.29 -18.89 -3.93
C GLY A 87 -4.63 -19.33 -2.62
N GLY A 88 -3.31 -19.48 -2.58
CA GLY A 88 -2.60 -20.14 -1.48
C GLY A 88 -2.06 -19.23 -0.37
N ALA A 89 -2.31 -17.91 -0.41
CA ALA A 89 -1.84 -16.99 0.63
C ALA A 89 -2.93 -16.60 1.63
N ALA A 90 -2.51 -16.05 2.77
CA ALA A 90 -3.42 -15.58 3.82
C ALA A 90 -4.43 -14.55 3.31
N ILE A 91 -4.02 -13.63 2.41
CA ILE A 91 -4.93 -12.63 1.85
C ILE A 91 -6.04 -13.27 1.01
N ASN A 92 -5.79 -14.39 0.34
CA ASN A 92 -6.81 -15.13 -0.39
C ASN A 92 -7.91 -15.64 0.57
N VAL A 93 -7.48 -16.22 1.70
CA VAL A 93 -8.41 -16.72 2.74
C VAL A 93 -9.25 -15.59 3.31
N PHE A 94 -8.63 -14.45 3.68
CA PHE A 94 -9.37 -13.29 4.20
C PHE A 94 -10.34 -12.71 3.17
N CYS A 95 -9.90 -12.55 1.92
CA CYS A 95 -10.76 -12.04 0.85
C CYS A 95 -11.94 -12.97 0.59
N GLN A 96 -11.72 -14.28 0.54
CA GLN A 96 -12.79 -15.27 0.37
C GLN A 96 -13.78 -15.24 1.54
N GLN A 97 -13.28 -15.24 2.79
CA GLN A 97 -14.10 -15.22 4.00
C GLN A 97 -15.00 -13.98 4.06
N HIS A 98 -14.47 -12.82 3.65
CA HIS A 98 -15.16 -11.54 3.72
C HIS A 98 -15.82 -11.11 2.41
N LYS A 99 -15.81 -11.96 1.37
CA LYS A 99 -16.34 -11.69 0.02
C LYS A 99 -15.78 -10.39 -0.59
N ILE A 100 -14.48 -10.19 -0.42
CA ILE A 100 -13.71 -9.08 -0.99
C ILE A 100 -13.07 -9.56 -2.28
N GLU A 101 -13.23 -8.82 -3.37
CA GLU A 101 -12.61 -9.14 -4.64
C GLU A 101 -11.10 -8.83 -4.59
N LEU A 102 -10.27 -9.84 -4.71
CA LEU A 102 -8.82 -9.69 -4.76
C LEU A 102 -8.36 -9.42 -6.19
N LYS A 103 -7.53 -8.40 -6.38
CA LYS A 103 -6.74 -8.19 -7.60
C LYS A 103 -5.27 -8.00 -7.22
N VAL A 104 -4.40 -8.66 -7.96
CA VAL A 104 -2.96 -8.50 -7.85
C VAL A 104 -2.50 -7.63 -9.01
N VAL A 105 -1.90 -6.48 -8.72
CA VAL A 105 -1.39 -5.54 -9.70
C VAL A 105 0.11 -5.77 -9.83
N ASN A 106 0.57 -6.20 -11.00
CA ASN A 106 1.99 -6.19 -11.33
C ASN A 106 2.42 -4.73 -11.55
N ALA A 107 3.09 -4.13 -10.57
CA ALA A 107 3.64 -2.77 -10.65
C ALA A 107 5.11 -2.76 -11.09
N GLY A 108 5.79 -3.91 -11.06
CA GLY A 108 7.17 -4.02 -11.52
C GLY A 108 7.89 -5.26 -10.98
N VAL A 109 7.27 -6.44 -11.09
CA VAL A 109 7.91 -7.71 -10.74
C VAL A 109 8.95 -8.05 -11.82
N ALA A 110 10.15 -8.44 -11.39
CA ALA A 110 11.27 -8.68 -12.31
C ALA A 110 11.12 -9.97 -13.14
N GLY A 111 10.42 -10.98 -12.59
CA GLY A 111 10.12 -12.23 -13.28
C GLY A 111 8.83 -12.18 -14.10
N GLY A 112 8.75 -13.00 -15.15
CA GLY A 112 7.54 -13.11 -15.98
C GLY A 112 6.35 -13.69 -15.20
N LEU A 113 5.16 -13.13 -15.39
CA LEU A 113 3.93 -13.60 -14.76
C LEU A 113 2.96 -14.12 -15.83
N PRO A 114 2.23 -15.22 -15.58
CA PRO A 114 1.26 -15.75 -16.52
C PRO A 114 0.04 -14.84 -16.59
N GLU A 115 -0.66 -14.85 -17.73
CA GLU A 115 -2.00 -14.26 -17.80
C GLU A 115 -2.93 -14.97 -16.79
N HIS A 116 -3.66 -14.18 -15.99
CA HIS A 116 -4.56 -14.71 -14.98
C HIS A 116 -5.70 -13.72 -14.68
N PRO A 117 -6.94 -14.17 -14.43
CA PRO A 117 -8.08 -13.26 -14.14
C PRO A 117 -7.91 -12.38 -12.89
N LEU A 118 -7.06 -12.80 -11.94
CA LEU A 118 -6.72 -12.01 -10.75
C LEU A 118 -5.54 -11.06 -10.97
N LEU A 119 -4.78 -11.23 -12.06
CA LEU A 119 -3.60 -10.44 -12.36
C LEU A 119 -3.98 -9.26 -13.26
N ILE A 120 -3.58 -8.07 -12.85
CA ILE A 120 -3.60 -6.87 -13.67
C ILE A 120 -2.15 -6.55 -14.03
N ASP A 121 -1.83 -6.48 -15.31
CA ASP A 121 -0.52 -6.04 -15.75
C ASP A 121 -0.49 -4.52 -15.88
N ALA A 122 0.20 -3.86 -14.94
CA ALA A 122 0.45 -2.42 -14.93
C ALA A 122 1.96 -2.14 -14.79
N SER A 123 2.82 -3.06 -15.26
CA SER A 123 4.24 -3.11 -14.93
C SER A 123 5.03 -1.89 -15.39
N MET A 124 5.82 -1.31 -14.47
CA MET A 124 6.78 -0.24 -14.75
C MET A 124 8.16 -0.75 -15.21
N GLY A 125 8.29 -2.07 -15.45
CA GLY A 125 9.54 -2.75 -15.80
C GLY A 125 10.01 -3.71 -14.72
N ALA A 126 11.23 -4.25 -14.87
CA ALA A 126 11.76 -5.30 -14.01
C ALA A 126 12.37 -4.76 -12.69
N GLY A 127 11.52 -4.26 -11.81
CA GLY A 127 11.89 -3.72 -10.52
C GLY A 127 12.60 -2.36 -10.56
N THR A 128 12.72 -1.75 -9.39
CA THR A 128 13.44 -0.48 -9.21
C THR A 128 14.96 -0.69 -9.19
N LYS A 129 15.71 0.40 -9.38
CA LYS A 129 17.16 0.42 -9.15
C LYS A 129 17.46 0.38 -7.64
N SER A 130 18.68 -0.04 -7.29
CA SER A 130 19.14 0.02 -5.90
C SER A 130 19.41 1.46 -5.50
N PHE A 131 18.60 1.99 -4.60
CA PHE A 131 18.79 3.32 -4.01
C PHE A 131 20.05 3.46 -3.14
N LEU A 132 20.84 2.40 -2.98
CA LEU A 132 22.19 2.48 -2.43
C LEU A 132 23.23 2.99 -3.45
N GLN A 133 22.89 2.97 -4.74
CA GLN A 133 23.83 3.28 -5.82
C GLN A 133 23.35 4.47 -6.65
N GLN A 134 22.04 4.58 -6.88
CA GLN A 134 21.42 5.61 -7.73
C GLN A 134 19.93 5.72 -7.41
N PRO A 135 19.21 6.77 -7.84
CA PRO A 135 17.75 6.88 -7.61
C PRO A 135 16.98 5.61 -8.01
N ALA A 136 16.00 5.21 -7.19
CA ALA A 136 15.23 3.98 -7.40
C ALA A 136 14.49 3.98 -8.75
N MET A 137 14.02 5.16 -9.16
CA MET A 137 13.37 5.44 -10.44
C MET A 137 13.57 6.92 -10.80
N THR A 138 13.20 7.30 -12.02
CA THR A 138 13.14 8.73 -12.40
C THR A 138 11.85 9.36 -11.88
N LEU A 139 11.82 10.70 -11.78
CA LEU A 139 10.61 11.43 -11.37
C LEU A 139 9.41 11.12 -12.30
N HIS A 140 9.66 11.02 -13.61
CA HIS A 140 8.64 10.62 -14.58
C HIS A 140 8.11 9.22 -14.30
N GLN A 141 8.97 8.26 -13.95
CA GLN A 141 8.51 6.91 -13.57
C GLN A 141 7.67 6.93 -12.29
N ALA A 142 8.01 7.77 -11.30
CA ALA A 142 7.20 7.93 -10.10
C ALA A 142 5.81 8.52 -10.42
N GLU A 143 5.75 9.55 -11.27
CA GLU A 143 4.49 10.14 -11.76
C GLU A 143 3.64 9.13 -12.52
N GLU A 144 4.25 8.35 -13.40
CA GLU A 144 3.57 7.31 -14.18
C GLU A 144 3.06 6.18 -13.28
N ALA A 145 3.86 5.73 -12.30
CA ALA A 145 3.44 4.72 -11.33
C ALA A 145 2.23 5.19 -10.50
N MET A 146 2.23 6.45 -10.05
CA MET A 146 1.10 7.07 -9.35
C MET A 146 -0.16 7.12 -10.23
N GLN A 147 0.00 7.47 -11.51
CA GLN A 147 -1.10 7.54 -12.46
C GLN A 147 -1.70 6.15 -12.73
N ARG A 148 -0.86 5.13 -12.96
CA ARG A 148 -1.30 3.74 -13.13
C ARG A 148 -2.00 3.17 -11.91
N GLY A 149 -1.53 3.53 -10.70
CA GLY A 149 -2.20 3.17 -9.45
C GLY A 149 -3.59 3.82 -9.32
N ALA A 150 -3.70 5.10 -9.66
CA ALA A 150 -4.98 5.82 -9.66
C ALA A 150 -5.98 5.24 -10.67
N GLU A 151 -5.50 4.77 -11.83
CA GLU A 151 -6.32 4.08 -12.83
C GLU A 151 -6.92 2.79 -12.27
N GLN A 152 -6.17 2.01 -11.47
CA GLN A 152 -6.73 0.80 -10.84
C GLN A 152 -7.87 1.10 -9.87
N VAL A 153 -7.73 2.18 -9.10
CA VAL A 153 -8.80 2.66 -8.20
C VAL A 153 -10.02 3.12 -9.00
N LYS A 154 -9.81 3.82 -10.12
CA LYS A 154 -10.88 4.26 -11.01
C LYS A 154 -11.63 3.08 -11.62
N TYR A 155 -10.91 2.07 -12.14
CA TYR A 155 -11.53 0.86 -12.69
C TYR A 155 -12.35 0.10 -11.64
N ALA A 156 -11.85 -0.02 -10.41
CA ALA A 156 -12.61 -0.60 -9.31
C ALA A 156 -13.89 0.20 -9.02
N ALA A 157 -13.80 1.53 -8.97
CA ALA A 157 -14.98 2.38 -8.74
C ALA A 157 -16.03 2.22 -9.85
N GLU A 158 -15.60 2.18 -11.12
CA GLU A 158 -16.48 1.97 -12.28
C GLU A 158 -17.13 0.58 -12.29
N SER A 159 -16.52 -0.42 -11.64
CA SER A 159 -17.13 -1.75 -11.44
C SER A 159 -18.22 -1.79 -10.36
N GLY A 160 -18.43 -0.68 -9.65
CA GLY A 160 -19.38 -0.51 -8.54
C GLY A 160 -18.77 -0.75 -7.17
N CYS A 161 -17.44 -0.83 -7.05
CA CYS A 161 -16.75 -0.83 -5.77
C CYS A 161 -16.83 0.55 -5.10
N ASN A 162 -17.13 0.61 -3.81
CA ASN A 162 -17.07 1.85 -3.03
C ASN A 162 -16.19 1.76 -1.78
N VAL A 163 -15.46 0.65 -1.62
CA VAL A 163 -14.52 0.43 -0.53
C VAL A 163 -13.35 -0.41 -1.02
N ILE A 164 -12.15 0.15 -0.92
CA ILE A 164 -10.94 -0.46 -1.42
C ILE A 164 -9.96 -0.62 -0.25
N GLY A 165 -9.44 -1.83 -0.10
CA GLY A 165 -8.26 -2.11 0.69
C GLY A 165 -7.03 -2.18 -0.21
N PHE A 166 -5.87 -1.85 0.37
CA PHE A 166 -4.59 -1.92 -0.30
C PHE A 166 -3.68 -2.92 0.42
N GLY A 167 -2.95 -3.69 -0.38
CA GLY A 167 -1.86 -4.54 0.04
C GLY A 167 -0.67 -4.36 -0.87
N GLU A 168 0.44 -4.96 -0.49
CA GLU A 168 1.71 -4.84 -1.20
C GLU A 168 2.49 -6.15 -1.11
N MET A 169 3.40 -6.37 -2.06
CA MET A 169 4.32 -7.50 -2.06
C MET A 169 5.61 -7.13 -2.80
N GLY A 170 6.74 -7.16 -2.11
CA GLY A 170 8.03 -6.92 -2.74
C GLY A 170 9.18 -7.20 -1.80
N ILE A 171 10.12 -8.06 -2.19
CA ILE A 171 11.31 -8.24 -1.36
C ILE A 171 12.11 -6.92 -1.31
N GLY A 172 12.42 -6.48 -0.09
CA GLY A 172 13.09 -5.20 0.18
C GLY A 172 12.18 -3.99 0.35
N ASN A 173 10.85 -4.13 0.16
CA ASN A 173 9.87 -3.05 0.31
C ASN A 173 9.95 -2.31 1.67
N THR A 174 10.13 -3.03 2.79
CA THR A 174 10.21 -2.42 4.13
C THR A 174 11.43 -1.53 4.31
N SER A 175 12.49 -1.77 3.54
CA SER A 175 13.65 -0.88 3.48
C SER A 175 13.33 0.43 2.80
N SER A 176 12.59 0.36 1.68
CA SER A 176 12.06 1.53 0.98
C SER A 176 11.13 2.32 1.90
N ALA A 177 10.17 1.65 2.53
CA ALA A 177 9.21 2.28 3.45
C ALA A 177 9.90 2.97 4.63
N ALA A 178 10.91 2.34 5.24
CA ALA A 178 11.66 2.93 6.35
C ALA A 178 12.41 4.21 5.94
N LEU A 179 13.01 4.23 4.74
CA LEU A 179 13.68 5.43 4.22
C LEU A 179 12.70 6.54 3.88
N LEU A 180 11.57 6.22 3.25
CA LEU A 180 10.51 7.19 2.97
C LEU A 180 9.98 7.81 4.27
N MET A 181 9.69 6.96 5.28
CA MET A 181 9.27 7.43 6.60
C MET A 181 10.31 8.38 7.21
N HIS A 182 11.58 7.98 7.24
CA HIS A 182 12.68 8.82 7.75
C HIS A 182 12.75 10.17 7.03
N LYS A 183 12.74 10.19 5.69
CA LYS A 183 12.89 11.40 4.88
C LYS A 183 11.68 12.34 4.96
N MET A 184 10.47 11.79 4.99
CA MET A 184 9.24 12.58 5.00
C MET A 184 8.88 13.11 6.40
N THR A 185 9.22 12.38 7.45
CA THR A 185 8.82 12.73 8.83
C THR A 185 9.95 13.33 9.67
N GLY A 186 11.21 13.11 9.29
CA GLY A 186 12.38 13.49 10.10
C GLY A 186 12.65 12.59 11.30
N ILE A 187 11.86 11.53 11.53
CA ILE A 187 12.11 10.52 12.57
C ILE A 187 13.46 9.84 12.30
N ALA A 188 14.23 9.54 13.35
CA ALA A 188 15.54 8.91 13.20
C ALA A 188 15.42 7.56 12.47
N LEU A 189 16.32 7.30 11.50
CA LEU A 189 16.25 6.10 10.67
C LEU A 189 16.24 4.80 11.49
N ALA A 190 16.98 4.75 12.59
CA ALA A 190 17.01 3.60 13.49
C ALA A 190 15.64 3.25 14.10
N GLU A 191 14.75 4.24 14.25
CA GLU A 191 13.37 4.05 14.75
C GLU A 191 12.40 3.64 13.63
N CYS A 192 12.75 3.92 12.37
CA CYS A 192 11.95 3.52 11.20
C CYS A 192 12.27 2.09 10.73
N VAL A 193 13.47 1.57 11.02
CA VAL A 193 13.93 0.28 10.50
C VAL A 193 13.52 -0.87 11.41
N GLY A 194 12.62 -1.72 10.92
CA GLY A 194 12.22 -2.97 11.57
C GLY A 194 12.83 -4.23 10.94
N ARG A 195 12.63 -5.37 11.62
CA ARG A 195 13.08 -6.71 11.21
C ARG A 195 12.45 -7.21 9.90
N GLY A 196 11.33 -6.62 9.47
CA GLY A 196 10.61 -7.04 8.27
C GLY A 196 10.21 -8.51 8.33
N THR A 197 10.64 -9.29 7.33
CA THR A 197 10.36 -10.72 7.19
C THR A 197 11.21 -11.63 8.11
N GLY A 198 11.58 -11.15 9.30
CA GLY A 198 12.20 -11.98 10.34
C GLY A 198 13.72 -11.93 10.41
N LEU A 199 14.37 -10.80 10.07
CA LEU A 199 15.80 -10.62 10.31
C LEU A 199 16.16 -10.83 11.79
N ASP A 200 17.29 -11.48 12.02
CA ASP A 200 17.93 -11.53 13.33
C ASP A 200 18.59 -10.18 13.69
N GLU A 201 19.21 -10.10 14.87
CA GLU A 201 19.81 -8.84 15.35
C GLU A 201 20.96 -8.36 14.44
N GLN A 202 21.81 -9.27 13.97
CA GLN A 202 22.91 -8.93 13.07
C GLN A 202 22.41 -8.46 11.71
N GLY A 203 21.36 -9.10 11.20
CA GLY A 203 20.65 -8.72 9.98
C GLY A 203 20.00 -7.35 10.08
N LEU A 204 19.40 -7.02 11.24
CA LEU A 204 18.84 -5.70 11.50
C LEU A 204 19.92 -4.61 11.50
N LEU A 205 21.05 -4.84 12.17
CA LEU A 205 22.18 -3.90 12.18
C LEU A 205 22.77 -3.70 10.79
N ARG A 206 22.91 -4.77 10.01
CA ARG A 206 23.36 -4.71 8.62
C ARG A 206 22.41 -3.90 7.75
N LYS A 207 21.10 -4.18 7.85
CA LYS A 207 20.06 -3.43 7.15
C LYS A 207 20.12 -1.95 7.50
N LEU A 208 20.21 -1.60 8.78
CA LEU A 208 20.34 -0.21 9.22
C LEU A 208 21.59 0.46 8.63
N ALA A 209 22.75 -0.20 8.65
CA ALA A 209 23.99 0.35 8.08
C ALA A 209 23.88 0.60 6.57
N ILE A 210 23.23 -0.30 5.83
CA ILE A 210 22.95 -0.13 4.39
C ILE A 210 22.03 1.07 4.16
N LEU A 211 20.93 1.15 4.92
CA LEU A 211 19.97 2.23 4.74
C LEU A 211 20.53 3.58 5.18
N GLN A 212 21.42 3.63 6.16
CA GLN A 212 22.09 4.87 6.54
C GLN A 212 22.98 5.39 5.41
N LYS A 213 23.70 4.50 4.71
CA LYS A 213 24.49 4.88 3.53
C LYS A 213 23.60 5.42 2.42
N ALA A 214 22.50 4.73 2.11
CA ALA A 214 21.54 5.20 1.13
C ALA A 214 20.92 6.56 1.51
N ALA A 215 20.49 6.72 2.77
CA ALA A 215 19.90 7.97 3.26
C ALA A 215 20.84 9.18 3.09
N ASN A 216 22.16 8.97 3.21
CA ASN A 216 23.16 10.03 3.06
C ASN A 216 23.44 10.40 1.59
N GLN A 217 23.10 9.52 0.63
CA GLN A 217 23.28 9.79 -0.80
C GLN A 217 22.12 10.57 -1.42
N HIS A 218 20.93 10.49 -0.83
CA HIS A 218 19.74 11.17 -1.34
C HIS A 218 19.42 12.38 -0.50
N GLU A 219 19.35 13.55 -1.12
CA GLU A 219 18.98 14.79 -0.43
C GLU A 219 17.55 14.70 0.12
N GLN A 220 17.29 15.44 1.20
CA GLN A 220 15.93 15.57 1.70
C GLN A 220 15.13 16.50 0.77
N SER A 221 13.96 16.07 0.34
CA SER A 221 13.04 16.89 -0.44
C SER A 221 11.75 17.15 0.36
N HIS A 222 11.22 18.36 0.25
CA HIS A 222 9.88 18.69 0.73
C HIS A 222 8.79 18.25 -0.26
N ASN A 223 9.17 17.81 -1.46
CA ASN A 223 8.25 17.23 -2.42
C ASN A 223 8.19 15.71 -2.19
N PRO A 224 7.05 15.15 -1.72
CA PRO A 224 6.92 13.72 -1.49
C PRO A 224 7.16 12.89 -2.74
N LEU A 225 6.82 13.40 -3.92
CA LEU A 225 6.99 12.70 -5.18
C LEU A 225 8.46 12.58 -5.60
N GLN A 226 9.30 13.53 -5.21
CA GLN A 226 10.75 13.47 -5.41
C GLN A 226 11.42 12.54 -4.37
N THR A 227 10.74 12.28 -3.25
CA THR A 227 11.24 11.38 -2.21
C THR A 227 11.00 9.90 -2.55
N LEU A 228 9.96 9.62 -3.34
CA LEU A 228 9.67 8.30 -3.92
C LEU A 228 10.74 7.88 -4.94
#